data_AF-A0A938UDH4-F1
#
_entry.id   AF-A0A938UDH4-F1
#
_cell.length_a   1.000
_cell.length_b   1.000
_cell.length_c   1.000
_cell.angle_alpha   90.00
_cell.angle_beta   90.00
_cell.angle_gamma   90.00
#
_symmetry.space_group_name_H-M   'P 1'
#
loop_
_entity.id
_entity.type
_entity.pdbx_description
1 polymer ?
#
loop_
_entity_poly.entity_id
_entity_poly.type
_entity_poly.pdbx_seq_one_letter_code
_entity_poly.pdbx_strand_id
1 'polypeptide(L)' 'VEGLNNKVKLTIRKSYGFKSLKCTEIALYHVLGDLPEPELTHRFY' A
#
# COMPACT_ATOMS: atom_id res chain seq x y z
N VAL A 1 -1.21 18.04 7.41
CA VAL A 1 0.12 17.40 7.28
C VAL A 1 0.21 16.10 8.08
N GLU A 2 -0.28 16.04 9.32
CA GLU A 2 -0.17 14.85 10.19
C GLU A 2 -0.84 13.57 9.65
N GLY A 3 -2.01 13.68 9.00
CA GLY A 3 -2.75 12.53 8.49
C GLY A 3 -1.97 11.70 7.45
N LEU A 4 -1.24 12.37 6.56
CA LEU A 4 -0.45 11.69 5.53
C LEU A 4 0.76 10.95 6.13
N ASN A 5 1.42 11.58 7.11
CA ASN A 5 2.55 10.98 7.83
C ASN A 5 2.13 9.73 8.64
N ASN A 6 0.93 9.75 9.22
CA ASN A 6 0.36 8.57 9.88
C ASN A 6 0.05 7.45 8.89
N LYS A 7 -0.45 7.79 7.70
CA LYS A 7 -0.70 6.84 6.61
C LYS A 7 0.60 6.13 6.19
N VAL A 8 1.68 6.89 5.97
CA VAL A 8 3.00 6.34 5.62
C VAL A 8 3.51 5.37 6.68
N LYS A 9 3.48 5.75 7.96
CA LYS A 9 3.94 4.88 9.07
C LYS A 9 3.13 3.59 9.14
N LEU A 10 1.81 3.65 8.91
CA LEU A 10 0.95 2.48 8.92
C LEU A 10 1.23 1.55 7.73
N THR A 11 1.40 2.11 6.52
CA THR A 11 1.70 1.34 5.31
C THR A 11 3.01 0.59 5.42
N ILE A 12 4.07 1.23 5.93
CA ILE A 12 5.38 0.59 6.15
C ILE A 12 5.28 -0.57 7.14
N ARG A 13 4.49 -0.43 8.21
CA ARG A 13 4.25 -1.52 9.18
C ARG A 13 3.47 -2.68 8.56
N LYS A 14 2.45 -2.38 7.75
CA LYS A 14 1.66 -3.40 7.04
C LYS A 14 2.48 -4.12 5.98
N SER A 15 3.38 -3.40 5.31
CA SER A 15 4.21 -3.95 4.22
C SER A 15 5.43 -4.73 4.70
N TYR A 16 5.70 -4.76 6.01
CA TYR A 16 6.84 -5.48 6.61
C TYR A 16 6.89 -6.97 6.24
N GLY A 17 5.74 -7.60 5.95
CA GLY A 17 5.67 -8.99 5.48
C GLY A 17 6.11 -9.19 4.02
N PHE A 18 6.15 -8.15 3.20
CA PHE A 18 6.67 -8.21 1.85
C PHE A 18 8.19 -8.06 1.92
N LYS A 19 8.92 -9.16 1.78
CA LYS A 19 10.38 -9.28 1.93
C LYS A 19 11.25 -8.36 1.04
N SER A 20 10.66 -7.40 0.32
CA SER A 20 11.32 -6.48 -0.60
C SER A 20 10.86 -5.04 -0.40
N LEU A 21 11.81 -4.10 -0.43
CA LEU A 21 11.54 -2.66 -0.39
C LEU A 21 10.66 -2.21 -1.57
N LYS A 22 10.80 -2.86 -2.73
CA LYS A 22 10.01 -2.56 -3.93
C LYS A 22 8.51 -2.76 -3.71
N CYS A 23 8.13 -3.77 -2.93
CA CYS A 23 6.73 -3.98 -2.54
C CYS A 23 6.21 -2.90 -1.59
N THR A 24 7.09 -2.40 -0.70
CA THR A 24 6.75 -1.27 0.19
C THR A 24 6.56 0.03 -0.59
N GLU A 25 7.40 0.30 -1.59
CA GLU A 25 7.24 1.43 -2.50
C GLU A 25 5.92 1.37 -3.25
N ILE A 26 5.59 0.22 -3.85
CA ILE A 26 4.30 0.00 -4.55
C ILE A 26 3.13 0.23 -3.58
N ALA A 27 3.17 -0.34 -2.38
CA ALA A 27 2.12 -0.14 -1.37
C ALA A 27 1.97 1.35 -0.97
N LEU A 28 3.07 2.09 -0.88
CA LEU A 28 3.04 3.52 -0.63
C LEU A 28 2.43 4.29 -1.81
N TYR A 29 2.74 3.92 -3.05
CA TYR A 29 2.14 4.54 -4.24
C TYR A 29 0.63 4.31 -4.31
N HIS A 30 0.12 3.12 -3.98
CA HIS A 30 -1.32 2.89 -3.90
C HIS A 30 -1.99 3.71 -2.78
N VAL A 31 -1.39 3.74 -1.59
CA VAL A 31 -2.02 4.39 -0.41
C VAL A 31 -1.96 5.93 -0.46
N LEU A 32 -0.92 6.50 -1.09
CA LEU A 32 -0.71 7.94 -1.20
C LEU A 32 -1.12 8.51 -2.56
N GLY A 33 -0.92 7.75 -3.63
CA GLY A 33 -1.14 8.18 -5.01
C GLY A 33 -2.44 7.67 -5.64
N ASP A 34 -3.27 6.94 -4.90
CA ASP A 34 -4.59 6.44 -5.32
C ASP A 34 -4.54 5.69 -6.67
N LEU A 35 -3.47 4.93 -6.86
CA LEU A 35 -3.20 4.23 -8.11
C LEU A 35 -4.23 3.10 -8.30
N PRO A 36 -4.88 2.99 -9.47
CA PRO A 36 -5.92 2.00 -9.70
C PRO A 36 -5.42 0.58 -9.44
N GLU A 37 -6.21 -0.18 -8.69
CA GLU A 37 -5.97 -1.60 -8.48
C GLU A 37 -6.34 -2.39 -9.75
N PRO A 38 -5.61 -3.46 -10.08
CA PRO A 38 -5.94 -4.30 -11.22
C PRO A 38 -7.31 -4.96 -11.03
N GLU A 39 -8.08 -5.11 -12.11
CA GLU A 39 -9.36 -5.82 -12.08
C GLU A 39 -9.14 -7.30 -11.74
N LEU A 40 -9.56 -7.70 -10.54
CA LEU A 40 -9.49 -9.08 -10.07
C LEU A 40 -10.61 -9.92 -10.72
N THR A 41 -10.24 -10.94 -11.49
CA THR A 41 -11.17 -11.87 -12.15
C THR A 41 -12.00 -12.69 -11.15
N HIS A 42 -11.50 -12.90 -9.93
CA HIS A 42 -12.19 -13.65 -8.88
C HIS A 42 -12.32 -12.82 -7.60
N ARG A 43 -13.56 -12.52 -7.21
CA ARG A 43 -13.90 -11.99 -5.89
C ARG A 43 -14.52 -13.13 -5.10
N PHE A 44 -13.81 -13.62 -4.08
CA PHE A 44 -14.40 -14.52 -3.10
C PHE A 44 -15.22 -13.66 -2.12
N TYR A 45 -16.53 -13.90 -2.06
CA TYR A 45 -17.45 -13.28 -1.10
C TYR A 45 -17.52 -14.12 0.17
#